data_AF-A0AAD9VM72-F1
#
_entry.id   AF-A0AAD9VM72-F1
#
_cell.length_a   1.000
_cell.length_b   1.000
_cell.length_c   1.000
_cell.angle_alpha   90.00
_cell.angle_beta   90.00
_cell.angle_gamma   90.00
#
_symmetry.space_group_name_H-M   'P 1'
#
loop_
_entity.id
_entity.type
_entity.pdbx_description
1 polymer ?
#
loop_
_entity_poly.entity_id
_entity_poly.type
_entity_poly.pdbx_seq_one_letter_code
_entity_poly.pdbx_strand_id
1 'polypeptide(L)' 'MDEDNSRELMAIKKLKGAEDWNIWKFQISVILKAQGAWNIVTGTRTLLEPLPTASSEIERKEREKEIADWYRMDAITI' A
#
# COMPACT_ATOMS: atom_id res chain seq x y z
N MET A 1 -30.14 -5.87 -7.24
CA MET A 1 -29.07 -6.03 -6.24
C MET A 1 -28.66 -4.62 -5.87
N ASP A 2 -29.13 -4.16 -4.71
CA ASP A 2 -29.13 -2.74 -4.35
C ASP A 2 -27.71 -2.21 -4.18
N GLU A 3 -27.43 -1.03 -4.75
CA GLU A 3 -26.15 -0.31 -4.64
C GLU A 3 -25.74 -0.05 -3.19
N ASP A 4 -26.72 0.02 -2.29
CA ASP A 4 -26.52 0.24 -0.85
C ASP A 4 -25.82 -0.95 -0.18
N ASN A 5 -26.13 -2.17 -0.62
CA ASN A 5 -25.51 -3.39 -0.11
C ASN A 5 -24.03 -3.50 -0.53
N SER A 6 -23.64 -2.87 -1.65
CA SER A 6 -22.23 -2.78 -2.07
C SER A 6 -21.43 -1.78 -1.20
N ARG A 7 -22.06 -0.73 -0.68
CA ARG A 7 -21.39 0.23 0.20
C ARG A 7 -21.17 -0.33 1.60
N GLU A 8 -22.12 -1.09 2.14
CA GLU A 8 -21.92 -1.82 3.41
C GLU A 8 -20.83 -2.90 3.30
N LEU A 9 -20.70 -3.57 2.16
CA LEU A 9 -19.59 -4.51 1.89
C LEU A 9 -18.21 -3.83 1.85
N MET A 10 -18.16 -2.52 1.57
CA MET A 10 -16.92 -1.71 1.59
C MET A 10 -16.62 -1.08 2.95
N ALA A 11 -17.54 -1.13 3.92
CA ALA A 11 -17.29 -0.58 5.24
C ALA A 11 -16.29 -1.48 6.01
N ILE A 12 -15.08 -0.97 6.23
CA ILE A 12 -14.08 -1.65 7.06
C ILE A 12 -14.63 -1.79 8.48
N LYS A 13 -14.72 -3.02 8.97
CA LYS A 13 -15.11 -3.27 10.36
C LYS A 13 -13.98 -2.81 11.27
N LYS A 14 -14.15 -1.67 11.96
CA LYS A 14 -13.15 -1.13 12.90
C LYS A 14 -12.77 -2.19 13.94
N LEU A 15 -11.47 -2.38 14.15
CA LEU A 15 -10.92 -3.26 15.18
C LEU A 15 -11.26 -2.73 16.57
N LYS A 16 -12.05 -3.50 17.33
CA LYS A 16 -12.45 -3.18 18.71
C LYS A 16 -11.79 -4.10 19.74
N GLY A 17 -11.38 -5.30 19.34
CA GLY A 17 -10.82 -6.29 20.24
C GLY A 17 -10.14 -7.45 19.52
N ALA A 18 -9.91 -8.56 20.22
CA ALA A 18 -9.30 -9.74 19.63
C ALA A 18 -10.30 -10.52 18.76
N GLU A 19 -11.59 -10.40 19.07
CA GLU A 19 -12.70 -11.09 18.43
C GLU A 19 -12.92 -10.68 16.96
N ASP A 20 -12.55 -9.46 16.58
CA ASP A 20 -12.68 -8.94 15.23
C ASP A 20 -11.35 -8.81 14.48
N TRP A 21 -10.24 -9.22 15.11
CA TRP A 21 -8.89 -9.20 14.53
C TRP A 21 -8.81 -9.89 13.17
N ASN A 22 -9.32 -11.11 13.05
CA ASN A 22 -9.19 -11.89 11.81
C ASN A 22 -9.95 -11.25 10.65
N ILE A 23 -11.14 -10.68 10.92
CA ILE A 23 -11.97 -10.03 9.91
C ILE A 23 -11.32 -8.71 9.48
N TRP A 24 -10.92 -7.87 10.44
CA TRP A 24 -10.25 -6.61 10.16
C TRP A 24 -8.95 -6.84 9.37
N LYS A 25 -8.12 -7.80 9.79
CA LYS A 25 -6.88 -8.15 9.10
C LYS A 25 -7.15 -8.59 7.66
N PHE A 26 -8.17 -9.41 7.43
CA PHE A 26 -8.54 -9.82 6.08
C PHE A 26 -8.96 -8.63 5.22
N GLN A 27 -9.87 -7.78 5.72
CA GLN A 27 -10.36 -6.61 4.98
C GLN A 27 -9.22 -5.65 4.62
N ILE A 28 -8.35 -5.32 5.59
CA ILE A 28 -7.18 -4.45 5.36
C ILE A 28 -6.21 -5.10 4.37
N SER A 29 -5.98 -6.40 4.46
CA SER A 29 -5.09 -7.11 3.52
C SER A 29 -5.62 -7.06 2.08
N VAL A 30 -6.93 -7.18 1.88
CA VAL A 30 -7.55 -7.08 0.54
C VAL A 30 -7.41 -5.67 -0.01
N ILE A 31 -7.67 -4.65 0.79
CA ILE A 31 -7.57 -3.24 0.37
C ILE A 31 -6.13 -2.87 0.00
N LEU A 32 -5.17 -3.19 0.87
CA LEU A 32 -3.75 -2.93 0.63
C LEU A 32 -3.23 -3.66 -0.62
N LYS A 33 -3.71 -4.87 -0.90
CA LYS A 33 -3.36 -5.59 -2.14
C LYS A 33 -3.97 -4.94 -3.37
N ALA A 34 -5.25 -4.57 -3.32
CA ALA A 34 -5.94 -3.90 -4.42
C ALA A 34 -5.30 -2.56 -4.77
N GLN A 35 -4.76 -1.84 -3.78
CA GLN A 35 -4.07 -0.57 -3.96
C GLN A 35 -2.55 -0.72 -4.20
N GLY A 36 -2.01 -1.95 -4.19
CA GLY A 36 -0.59 -2.23 -4.41
C GLY A 36 0.33 -1.97 -3.20
N ALA A 37 -0.16 -1.38 -2.10
CA ALA A 37 0.62 -1.09 -0.89
C ALA A 37 1.05 -2.31 -0.07
N TRP A 38 0.48 -3.50 -0.33
CA TRP A 38 0.76 -4.72 0.46
C TRP A 38 2.27 -5.05 0.57
N ASN A 39 3.03 -4.79 -0.50
CA ASN A 39 4.47 -5.08 -0.54
C ASN A 39 5.29 -4.12 0.34
N ILE A 40 4.79 -2.90 0.56
CA ILE A 40 5.39 -1.94 1.49
C ILE A 40 5.14 -2.39 2.93
N VAL A 41 3.88 -2.71 3.25
CA VAL A 41 3.47 -3.12 4.61
C VAL A 41 4.11 -4.43 5.06
N THR A 42 4.35 -5.35 4.13
CA THR A 42 5.04 -6.62 4.42
C THR A 42 6.57 -6.50 4.38
N GLY A 43 7.12 -5.33 4.01
CA GLY A 43 8.55 -5.11 3.91
C GLY A 43 9.22 -5.80 2.73
N THR A 44 8.47 -6.36 1.78
CA THR A 44 9.04 -6.96 0.56
C THR A 44 9.50 -5.90 -0.44
N ARG A 45 9.04 -4.65 -0.30
CA ARG A 45 9.54 -3.48 -1.03
C ARG A 45 9.86 -2.34 -0.07
N THR A 46 11.14 -2.02 0.09
CA THR A 46 11.62 -0.87 0.88
C THR A 46 11.91 0.33 -0.01
N LEU A 47 12.02 1.51 0.60
CA LEU A 47 12.54 2.69 -0.08
C LEU A 47 13.97 2.41 -0.54
N LEU A 48 14.26 2.72 -1.80
CA LEU A 48 15.58 2.53 -2.37
C LEU A 48 16.57 3.55 -1.78
N GLU A 49 17.79 3.10 -1.52
CA GLU A 49 18.86 3.98 -1.10
C GLU A 49 19.21 5.02 -2.20
N PRO A 50 19.79 6.17 -1.85
CA PRO A 50 20.31 7.12 -2.84
C PRO A 50 21.35 6.47 -3.75
N LEU A 51 21.37 6.85 -5.04
CA LEU A 51 22.44 6.41 -5.94
C LEU A 51 23.80 7.03 -5.57
N PRO A 52 24.91 6.32 -5.82
CA PRO A 52 26.25 6.91 -5.74
C PRO A 52 26.39 8.15 -6.63
N THR A 53 27.25 9.08 -6.23
CA THR A 53 27.46 10.33 -6.97
C THR A 53 28.01 10.11 -8.39
N ALA A 54 28.63 8.96 -8.65
CA ALA A 54 29.17 8.58 -9.95
C ALA A 54 28.13 7.99 -10.92
N SER A 55 26.88 7.76 -10.48
CA SER A 55 25.83 7.19 -11.34
C SER A 55 25.46 8.11 -12.49
N SER A 56 25.19 7.49 -13.65
CA SER A 56 24.81 8.16 -14.90
C SER A 56 23.47 8.89 -14.78
N GLU A 57 23.20 9.83 -15.69
CA GLU A 57 21.95 10.58 -15.68
C GLU A 57 20.71 9.72 -15.94
N ILE A 58 20.85 8.63 -16.71
CA ILE A 58 19.78 7.68 -16.98
C ILE A 58 19.39 6.94 -15.70
N GLU A 59 20.39 6.38 -14.98
CA GLU A 59 20.17 5.69 -13.72
C GLU A 59 19.53 6.60 -12.67
N ARG A 60 19.94 7.88 -12.61
CA ARG A 60 19.33 8.88 -11.72
C ARG A 60 17.85 9.09 -12.01
N LYS A 61 17.48 9.26 -13.29
CA LYS A 61 16.08 9.45 -13.69
C LYS A 61 15.21 8.22 -13.41
N GLU A 62 15.76 7.01 -13.58
CA GLU A 62 15.05 5.77 -13.25
C GLU A 62 14.84 5.65 -11.73
N ARG A 63 15.88 5.92 -10.94
CA ARG A 63 15.78 5.93 -9.47
C ARG A 63 14.76 6.93 -8.96
N GLU A 64 14.73 8.13 -9.52
CA GLU A 64 13.75 9.17 -9.16
C GLU A 64 12.31 8.70 -9.42
N LYS A 65 12.06 8.02 -10.55
CA LYS A 65 10.74 7.43 -10.84
C LYS A 65 10.38 6.34 -9.83
N GLU A 66 11.31 5.45 -9.52
CA GLU A 66 11.07 4.36 -8.56
C GLU A 66 10.79 4.89 -7.14
N ILE A 67 11.49 5.94 -6.71
CA ILE A 67 11.25 6.63 -5.44
C ILE A 67 9.88 7.32 -5.44
N ALA A 68 9.54 8.03 -6.51
CA ALA A 68 8.24 8.69 -6.64
C ALA A 68 7.08 7.68 -6.63
N ASP A 69 7.25 6.54 -7.29
CA ASP A 69 6.27 5.45 -7.28
C ASP A 69 6.14 4.81 -5.89
N TRP A 70 7.26 4.65 -5.17
CA TRP A 70 7.22 4.18 -3.78
C TRP A 70 6.43 5.15 -2.89
N TYR A 71 6.68 6.46 -2.98
CA TYR A 71 5.92 7.46 -2.21
C TYR A 71 4.44 7.49 -2.57
N ARG A 72 4.08 7.28 -3.84
CA ARG A 72 2.67 7.17 -4.25
C ARG A 72 1.97 6.00 -3.56
N MET A 73 2.67 4.87 -3.42
CA MET A 73 2.13 3.67 -2.77
C MET A 73 2.10 3.80 -1.24
N ASP A 74 3.06 4.52 -0.64
CA ASP A 74 3.12 4.76 0.81
C ASP A 74 2.05 5.78 1.26
N ALA A 75 1.74 6.77 0.42
CA ALA A 75 0.71 7.79 0.69
C ALA A 75 -0.74 7.27 0.62
N ILE A 76 -0.96 5.96 0.56
CA ILE A 76 -2.30 5.36 0.52
C ILE A 76 -3.02 5.60 1.85
N THR A 77 -4.12 6.35 1.79
CA THR A 77 -5.05 6.56 2.90
C THR A 77 -6.21 5.57 2.80
N ILE A 78 -6.45 4.80 3.87
CA ILE A 78 -7.53 3.81 4.02
C ILE A 78 -8.62 4.35 4.94
#